data_AF-A0A921T4Y2-F1
#
_entry.id   AF-A0A921T4Y2-F1
#
_cell.length_a   1.000
_cell.length_b   1.000
_cell.length_c   1.000
_cell.angle_alpha   90.00
_cell.angle_beta   90.00
_cell.angle_gamma   90.00
#
_symmetry.space_group_name_H-M   'P 1'
#
loop_
_entity.id
_entity.type
_entity.pdbx_description
1 polymer ?
#
loop_
_entity_poly.entity_id
_entity_poly.type
_entity_poly.pdbx_seq_one_letter_code
_entity_poly.pdbx_strand_id
1 'polypeptide(L)'
;MWHLTYTDYLRQQQANALILPEDWDALYTYYRNDGVNPDRIHSEELAMVKDELLQVLPERFIPYVEDGTINRPSLPEEVRQDFVQWQAQENAKFEELLGLTMIDFEEIKPKLEAKFAEVIEGGLHDAVITQIVDDHIFINTEGGFTAKAFVILHLDNCTNRDGDLQVGDTILYEETKLIDDQVALRFITNRGEFTVQAAQIVADFYYRPMAYHELVANEVLPDVSAQTFINELDKTLEYVVIANNLALPITSFVVQGAELAQFDGGYIFKQGQAIFASINNELYEIAPNELEWLSQIYTTTYVDPYAIFSEPVPSDELPAALRSTDLSLIVRAWNTLYENPTGHETLINKALIELAENVDNENNVMLDVYVAHFDALGIITNDTKMALAKYL
;
A
#
# COMPACT_ATOMS: atom_id res chain seq x y z
N MET A 1 29.71 0.60 4.48
CA MET A 1 28.97 1.82 4.88
C MET A 1 27.60 1.71 4.25
N TRP A 2 26.55 2.05 4.99
CA TRP A 2 25.18 2.08 4.46
C TRP A 2 25.04 3.25 3.49
N HIS A 3 24.26 3.08 2.42
CA HIS A 3 24.09 4.16 1.45
C HIS A 3 23.11 5.18 1.98
N LEU A 4 22.00 4.73 2.57
CA LEU A 4 20.99 5.62 3.13
C LEU A 4 21.03 5.65 4.67
N THR A 5 21.02 6.87 5.22
CA THR A 5 20.85 7.12 6.65
C THR A 5 19.51 7.79 6.92
N TYR A 6 19.03 7.73 8.17
CA TYR A 6 17.87 8.47 8.63
C TYR A 6 18.06 9.98 8.49
N THR A 7 19.31 10.47 8.57
CA THR A 7 19.59 11.89 8.31
C THR A 7 19.37 12.23 6.83
N ASP A 8 19.76 11.34 5.91
CA ASP A 8 19.50 11.54 4.47
C ASP A 8 18.00 11.47 4.17
N TYR A 9 17.29 10.53 4.78
CA TYR A 9 15.83 10.40 4.69
C TYR A 9 15.11 11.66 5.21
N LEU A 10 15.42 12.10 6.44
CA LEU A 10 14.83 13.31 7.01
C LEU A 10 15.16 14.53 6.16
N ARG A 11 16.39 14.62 5.64
CA ARG A 11 16.78 15.74 4.78
C ARG A 11 15.93 15.80 3.52
N GLN A 12 15.65 14.66 2.89
CA GLN A 12 14.77 14.61 1.72
C GLN A 12 13.34 15.02 2.07
N GLN A 13 12.79 14.50 3.18
CA GLN A 13 11.44 14.87 3.62
C GLN A 13 11.33 16.38 3.90
N GLN A 14 12.29 16.94 4.65
CA GLN A 14 12.34 18.35 4.99
C GLN A 14 12.53 19.25 3.75
N ALA A 15 13.32 18.79 2.77
CA ALA A 15 13.48 19.52 1.51
C ALA A 15 12.18 19.57 0.69
N ASN A 16 11.31 18.58 0.83
CA ASN A 16 10.01 18.49 0.15
C ASN A 16 8.82 18.86 1.04
N ALA A 17 9.06 19.33 2.28
CA ALA A 17 7.99 19.68 3.22
C ALA A 17 7.11 20.84 2.72
N LEU A 18 7.61 21.64 1.78
CA LEU A 18 6.87 22.72 1.13
C LEU A 18 6.96 22.57 -0.40
N ILE A 19 5.82 22.32 -1.05
CA ILE A 19 5.73 22.21 -2.51
C ILE A 19 5.14 23.49 -3.07
N LEU A 20 5.80 24.07 -4.08
CA LEU A 20 5.28 25.24 -4.77
C LEU A 20 4.37 24.80 -5.92
N PRO A 21 3.15 25.35 -6.05
CA PRO A 21 2.26 25.04 -7.17
C PRO A 21 2.83 25.52 -8.49
N GLU A 22 2.55 24.74 -9.54
CA GLU A 22 2.94 25.08 -10.92
C GLU A 22 2.12 26.26 -11.46
N ASP A 23 0.82 26.33 -11.12
CA ASP A 23 -0.09 27.40 -11.53
C ASP A 23 -0.79 28.04 -10.31
N TRP A 24 -0.25 29.18 -9.88
CA TRP A 24 -0.78 29.98 -8.79
C TRP A 24 -2.16 30.58 -9.09
N ASP A 25 -2.43 30.95 -10.35
CA ASP A 25 -3.67 31.61 -10.72
C ASP A 25 -4.84 30.63 -10.69
N ALA A 26 -4.62 29.41 -11.20
CA ALA A 26 -5.58 28.32 -11.11
C ALA A 26 -5.89 27.97 -9.64
N LEU A 27 -4.84 27.77 -8.82
CA LEU A 27 -4.99 27.43 -7.41
C LEU A 27 -5.74 28.51 -6.62
N TYR A 28 -5.38 29.79 -6.79
CA TYR A 28 -6.04 30.89 -6.09
C TYR A 28 -7.49 31.08 -6.56
N THR A 29 -7.79 30.81 -7.83
CA THR A 29 -9.15 30.86 -8.36
C THR A 29 -10.01 29.76 -7.74
N TYR A 30 -9.48 28.54 -7.66
CA TYR A 30 -10.14 27.41 -7.01
C TYR A 30 -10.53 27.72 -5.56
N TYR A 31 -9.56 28.15 -4.73
CA TYR A 31 -9.85 28.47 -3.33
C TYR A 31 -10.86 29.61 -3.16
N ARG A 32 -10.76 30.66 -3.98
CA ARG A 32 -11.70 31.80 -3.91
C ARG A 32 -13.11 31.40 -4.31
N ASN A 33 -13.28 30.50 -5.28
CA ASN A 33 -14.59 30.00 -5.69
C ASN A 33 -15.27 29.23 -4.55
N ASP A 34 -14.50 28.55 -3.72
CA ASP A 34 -14.99 27.84 -2.52
C ASP A 34 -15.13 28.75 -1.28
N GLY A 35 -14.93 30.07 -1.45
CA GLY A 35 -14.99 31.04 -0.35
C GLY A 35 -13.82 30.94 0.64
N VAL A 36 -12.75 30.24 0.25
CA VAL A 36 -11.56 30.01 1.07
C VAL A 36 -10.52 31.09 0.78
N ASN A 37 -9.87 31.60 1.83
CA ASN A 37 -8.77 32.53 1.68
C ASN A 37 -7.45 31.76 1.45
N PRO A 38 -6.89 31.73 0.22
CA PRO A 38 -5.65 31.03 -0.08
C PRO A 38 -4.49 31.56 0.76
N ASP A 39 -4.51 32.86 1.09
CA ASP A 39 -3.42 33.43 1.84
C ASP A 39 -3.36 32.93 3.28
N ARG A 40 -4.50 32.54 3.86
CA ARG A 40 -4.55 31.92 5.17
C ARG A 40 -3.99 30.50 5.12
N ILE A 41 -4.37 29.72 4.09
CA ILE A 41 -3.88 28.35 3.88
C ILE A 41 -2.35 28.34 3.80
N HIS A 42 -1.77 29.15 2.91
CA HIS A 42 -0.32 29.17 2.74
C HIS A 42 0.43 29.67 3.98
N SER A 43 -0.18 30.55 4.79
CA SER A 43 0.41 30.95 6.08
C SER A 43 0.46 29.78 7.05
N GLU A 44 -0.62 28.99 7.11
CA GLU A 44 -0.73 27.82 7.98
C GLU A 44 0.21 26.71 7.52
N GLU A 45 0.26 26.40 6.22
CA GLU A 45 1.20 25.45 5.61
C GLU A 45 2.65 25.80 5.95
N LEU A 46 3.08 27.03 5.66
CA LEU A 46 4.44 27.45 5.94
C LEU A 46 4.74 27.41 7.45
N ALA A 47 3.81 27.82 8.30
CA ALA A 47 3.99 27.79 9.74
C ALA A 47 4.17 26.35 10.28
N MET A 48 3.49 25.37 9.69
CA MET A 48 3.63 23.95 10.07
C MET A 48 5.01 23.40 9.74
N VAL A 49 5.59 23.77 8.60
CA VAL A 49 6.83 23.15 8.08
C VAL A 49 8.08 24.03 8.24
N LYS A 50 7.93 25.26 8.75
CA LYS A 50 9.01 26.25 8.83
C LYS A 50 10.25 25.72 9.54
N ASP A 51 10.07 25.16 10.74
CA ASP A 51 11.19 24.73 11.57
C ASP A 51 11.95 23.54 10.95
N GLU A 52 11.24 22.67 10.24
CA GLU A 52 11.79 21.54 9.50
C GLU A 52 12.53 22.00 8.25
N LEU A 53 11.90 22.86 7.45
CA LEU A 53 12.48 23.40 6.23
C LEU A 53 13.80 24.14 6.53
N LEU A 54 13.83 24.97 7.57
CA LEU A 54 15.01 25.74 7.96
C LEU A 54 16.22 24.89 8.37
N GLN A 55 16.06 23.60 8.66
CA GLN A 55 17.18 22.70 8.97
C GLN A 55 18.02 22.36 7.75
N VAL A 56 17.42 22.36 6.55
CA VAL A 56 18.07 21.89 5.32
C VAL A 56 18.13 22.95 4.22
N LEU A 57 17.33 24.00 4.37
CA LEU A 57 17.18 25.07 3.40
C LEU A 57 18.47 25.89 3.24
N PRO A 58 18.90 26.14 2.00
CA PRO A 58 19.99 27.08 1.73
C PRO A 58 19.70 28.49 2.26
N GLU A 59 20.74 29.15 2.79
CA GLU A 59 20.62 30.47 3.43
C GLU A 59 19.94 31.54 2.54
N ARG A 60 20.10 31.44 1.22
CA ARG A 60 19.50 32.37 0.24
C ARG A 60 17.96 32.40 0.26
N PHE A 61 17.31 31.35 0.76
CA PHE A 61 15.85 31.28 0.86
C PHE A 61 15.30 31.71 2.22
N ILE A 62 16.14 31.81 3.26
CA ILE A 62 15.72 32.13 4.63
C ILE A 62 14.89 33.42 4.70
N PRO A 63 15.27 34.54 4.04
CA PRO A 63 14.48 35.78 4.11
C PRO A 63 13.01 35.59 3.67
N TYR A 64 12.77 34.77 2.65
CA TYR A 64 11.43 34.50 2.11
C TYR A 64 10.60 33.56 3.00
N VAL A 65 11.27 32.69 3.77
CA VAL A 65 10.62 31.87 4.80
C VAL A 65 10.27 32.71 6.03
N GLU A 66 11.16 33.62 6.42
CA GLU A 66 10.96 34.50 7.57
C GLU A 66 9.85 35.52 7.36
N ASP A 67 9.76 36.11 6.16
CA ASP A 67 8.73 37.09 5.81
C ASP A 67 7.42 36.46 5.29
N GLY A 68 7.39 35.13 5.10
CA GLY A 68 6.20 34.37 4.71
C GLY A 68 5.88 34.40 3.21
N THR A 69 6.80 34.86 2.37
CA THR A 69 6.59 35.01 0.92
C THR A 69 7.00 33.80 0.10
N ILE A 70 7.74 32.83 0.65
CA ILE A 70 8.28 31.66 -0.08
C ILE A 70 7.21 30.83 -0.81
N ASN A 71 6.00 30.72 -0.28
CA ASN A 71 4.87 30.01 -0.89
C ASN A 71 3.77 30.98 -1.32
N ARG A 72 4.15 32.07 -2.01
CA ARG A 72 3.21 33.07 -2.52
C ARG A 72 3.41 33.38 -3.99
N PRO A 73 2.34 33.85 -4.68
CA PRO A 73 2.48 34.42 -6.02
C PRO A 73 3.41 35.63 -6.07
N SER A 74 3.57 36.34 -4.94
CA SER A 74 4.49 37.49 -4.82
C SER A 74 5.96 37.10 -4.79
N LEU A 75 6.30 35.80 -4.64
CA LEU A 75 7.68 35.35 -4.73
C LEU A 75 8.22 35.63 -6.14
N PRO A 76 9.37 36.32 -6.29
CA PRO A 76 9.97 36.56 -7.58
C PRO A 76 10.20 35.26 -8.35
N GLU A 77 9.90 35.26 -9.64
CA GLU A 77 9.99 34.07 -10.50
C GLU A 77 11.37 33.41 -10.46
N GLU A 78 12.45 34.19 -10.48
CA GLU A 78 13.82 33.67 -10.40
C GLU A 78 14.08 32.91 -9.10
N VAL A 79 13.52 33.38 -7.97
CA VAL A 79 13.65 32.72 -6.66
C VAL A 79 12.81 31.44 -6.62
N ARG A 80 11.63 31.46 -7.23
CA ARG A 80 10.76 30.28 -7.36
C ARG A 80 11.46 29.17 -8.13
N GLN A 81 12.01 29.50 -9.29
CA GLN A 81 12.73 28.55 -10.13
C GLN A 81 13.98 28.00 -9.44
N ASP A 82 14.74 28.85 -8.72
CA ASP A 82 15.88 28.41 -7.92
C ASP A 82 15.45 27.46 -6.78
N PHE A 83 14.35 27.75 -6.08
CA PHE A 83 13.82 26.88 -5.03
C PHE A 83 13.41 25.51 -5.58
N VAL A 84 12.64 25.48 -6.67
CA VAL A 84 12.23 24.23 -7.34
C VAL A 84 13.45 23.45 -7.85
N GLN A 85 14.44 24.15 -8.43
CA GLN A 85 15.68 23.52 -8.89
C GLN A 85 16.47 22.92 -7.72
N TRP A 86 16.54 23.61 -6.59
CA TRP A 86 17.19 23.10 -5.39
C TRP A 86 16.48 21.85 -4.86
N GLN A 87 15.15 21.84 -4.78
CA GLN A 87 14.38 20.64 -4.39
C GLN A 87 14.65 19.47 -5.34
N ALA A 88 14.63 19.72 -6.65
CA ALA A 88 14.97 18.71 -7.65
C ALA A 88 16.39 18.14 -7.48
N GLN A 89 17.36 18.98 -7.08
CA GLN A 89 18.72 18.53 -6.78
C GLN A 89 18.79 17.69 -5.50
N GLU A 90 18.05 18.03 -4.45
CA GLU A 90 17.98 17.21 -3.23
C GLU A 90 17.32 15.85 -3.52
N ASN A 91 16.25 15.83 -4.31
CA ASN A 91 15.61 14.59 -4.76
C ASN A 91 16.57 13.74 -5.59
N ALA A 92 17.30 14.32 -6.54
CA ALA A 92 18.27 13.60 -7.35
C ALA A 92 19.39 12.94 -6.51
N LYS A 93 19.85 13.60 -5.44
CA LYS A 93 20.82 13.00 -4.52
C LYS A 93 20.22 11.81 -3.78
N PHE A 94 18.99 11.93 -3.31
CA PHE A 94 18.31 10.84 -2.61
C PHE A 94 18.10 9.63 -3.55
N GLU A 95 17.63 9.86 -4.76
CA GLU A 95 17.49 8.83 -5.81
C GLU A 95 18.81 8.15 -6.16
N GLU A 96 19.93 8.88 -6.18
CA GLU A 96 21.26 8.29 -6.37
C GLU A 96 21.60 7.31 -5.25
N LEU A 97 21.30 7.65 -3.99
CA LEU A 97 21.51 6.76 -2.85
C LEU A 97 20.62 5.51 -2.94
N LEU A 98 19.35 5.67 -3.30
CA LEU A 98 18.43 4.54 -3.54
C LEU A 98 18.95 3.62 -4.64
N GLY A 99 19.45 4.19 -5.75
CA GLY A 99 20.02 3.44 -6.85
C GLY A 99 21.26 2.64 -6.46
N LEU A 100 22.12 3.19 -5.60
CA LEU A 100 23.28 2.45 -5.06
C LEU A 100 22.86 1.28 -4.18
N THR A 101 21.82 1.45 -3.34
CA THR A 101 21.27 0.35 -2.56
C THR A 101 20.71 -0.76 -3.43
N MET A 102 19.97 -0.41 -4.49
CA MET A 102 19.43 -1.39 -5.44
C MET A 102 20.54 -2.21 -6.10
N ILE A 103 21.64 -1.56 -6.50
CA ILE A 103 22.81 -2.23 -7.09
C ILE A 103 23.43 -3.22 -6.10
N ASP A 104 23.67 -2.78 -4.85
CA ASP A 104 24.21 -3.64 -3.79
C ASP A 104 23.29 -4.85 -3.54
N PHE A 105 21.97 -4.63 -3.50
CA PHE A 105 20.99 -5.68 -3.28
C PHE A 105 21.03 -6.73 -4.39
N GLU A 106 21.01 -6.33 -5.67
CA GLU A 106 21.06 -7.26 -6.80
C GLU A 106 22.34 -8.10 -6.82
N GLU A 107 23.47 -7.55 -6.37
CA GLU A 107 24.72 -8.32 -6.25
C GLU A 107 24.68 -9.39 -5.15
N ILE A 108 24.01 -9.12 -4.03
CA ILE A 108 23.95 -10.05 -2.89
C ILE A 108 22.74 -10.98 -2.94
N LYS A 109 21.66 -10.62 -3.66
CA LYS A 109 20.40 -11.36 -3.75
C LYS A 109 20.56 -12.87 -3.96
N PRO A 110 21.45 -13.38 -4.85
CA PRO A 110 21.64 -14.81 -5.03
C PRO A 110 22.23 -15.56 -3.82
N LYS A 111 22.75 -14.84 -2.83
CA LYS A 111 23.35 -15.39 -1.60
C LYS A 111 22.41 -15.30 -0.39
N LEU A 112 21.31 -14.58 -0.52
CA LEU A 112 20.29 -14.47 0.52
C LEU A 112 19.38 -15.69 0.51
N GLU A 113 18.66 -15.89 1.61
CA GLU A 113 17.55 -16.83 1.63
C GLU A 113 16.45 -16.36 0.66
N ALA A 114 15.84 -17.29 -0.07
CA ALA A 114 14.97 -16.98 -1.19
C ALA A 114 13.73 -16.17 -0.78
N LYS A 115 13.05 -16.57 0.30
CA LYS A 115 11.87 -15.84 0.78
C LYS A 115 12.26 -14.48 1.35
N PHE A 116 13.38 -14.39 2.06
CA PHE A 116 13.90 -13.10 2.55
C PHE A 116 14.22 -12.14 1.41
N ALA A 117 14.90 -12.62 0.36
CA ALA A 117 15.15 -11.82 -0.84
C ALA A 117 13.85 -11.34 -1.50
N GLU A 118 12.82 -12.19 -1.57
CA GLU A 118 11.50 -11.84 -2.12
C GLU A 118 10.76 -10.79 -1.28
N VAL A 119 10.95 -10.79 0.04
CA VAL A 119 10.42 -9.75 0.91
C VAL A 119 11.10 -8.41 0.64
N ILE A 120 12.44 -8.38 0.59
CA ILE A 120 13.19 -7.14 0.34
C ILE A 120 12.92 -6.60 -1.08
N GLU A 121 12.80 -7.47 -2.08
CA GLU A 121 12.43 -7.06 -3.44
C GLU A 121 11.01 -6.47 -3.53
N GLY A 122 10.08 -6.98 -2.72
CA GLY A 122 8.71 -6.47 -2.64
C GLY A 122 8.58 -5.15 -1.86
N GLY A 123 9.61 -4.78 -1.10
CA GLY A 123 9.62 -3.60 -0.25
C GLY A 123 8.87 -3.78 1.08
N LEU A 124 9.34 -3.07 2.11
CA LEU A 124 8.68 -2.97 3.43
C LEU A 124 8.24 -1.53 3.77
N HIS A 125 8.18 -0.64 2.79
CA HIS A 125 7.71 0.73 2.96
C HIS A 125 6.28 0.77 3.54
N ASP A 126 6.08 1.62 4.55
CA ASP A 126 4.87 1.77 5.37
C ASP A 126 4.46 0.54 6.20
N ALA A 127 5.25 -0.53 6.17
CA ALA A 127 4.97 -1.70 7.00
C ALA A 127 5.20 -1.39 8.48
N VAL A 128 4.38 -1.99 9.35
CA VAL A 128 4.37 -1.70 10.79
C VAL A 128 4.89 -2.88 11.58
N ILE A 129 5.85 -2.62 12.48
CA ILE A 129 6.33 -3.61 13.44
C ILE A 129 5.19 -3.91 14.43
N THR A 130 4.66 -5.13 14.38
CA THR A 130 3.59 -5.54 15.30
C THR A 130 4.12 -6.23 16.54
N GLN A 131 5.28 -6.89 16.45
CA GLN A 131 5.87 -7.61 17.56
C GLN A 131 7.37 -7.86 17.34
N ILE A 132 8.10 -7.98 18.45
CA ILE A 132 9.51 -8.34 18.50
C ILE A 132 9.67 -9.35 19.63
N VAL A 133 10.03 -10.59 19.31
CA VAL A 133 10.16 -11.67 20.31
C VAL A 133 11.42 -12.46 20.02
N ASP A 134 12.37 -12.41 20.95
CA ASP A 134 13.68 -13.03 20.80
C ASP A 134 14.32 -12.65 19.45
N ASP A 135 14.56 -13.65 18.59
CA ASP A 135 15.13 -13.53 17.24
C ASP A 135 14.07 -13.43 16.12
N HIS A 136 12.86 -12.97 16.46
CA HIS A 136 11.76 -12.81 15.51
C HIS A 136 11.24 -11.37 15.46
N ILE A 137 11.01 -10.86 14.25
CA ILE A 137 10.38 -9.56 13.99
C ILE A 137 9.11 -9.79 13.17
N PHE A 138 7.97 -9.40 13.73
CA PHE A 138 6.65 -9.54 13.12
C PHE A 138 6.25 -8.21 12.51
N ILE A 139 5.88 -8.23 11.22
CA ILE A 139 5.68 -7.04 10.41
C ILE A 139 4.34 -7.17 9.69
N ASN A 140 3.42 -6.24 9.96
CA ASN A 140 2.21 -6.09 9.17
C ASN A 140 2.53 -5.23 7.94
N THR A 141 2.29 -5.75 6.76
CA THR A 141 2.56 -5.06 5.48
C THR A 141 1.28 -4.58 4.79
N GLU A 142 0.11 -4.71 5.45
CA GLU A 142 -1.15 -4.16 4.96
C GLU A 142 -1.07 -2.65 4.77
N GLY A 143 -1.59 -2.17 3.65
CA GLY A 143 -1.53 -0.76 3.25
C GLY A 143 -0.22 -0.38 2.55
N GLY A 144 0.77 -1.28 2.50
CA GLY A 144 1.99 -1.11 1.71
C GLY A 144 1.81 -1.50 0.23
N PHE A 145 2.91 -1.48 -0.52
CA PHE A 145 2.94 -1.73 -1.97
C PHE A 145 3.05 -3.22 -2.37
N THR A 146 3.09 -4.12 -1.40
CA THR A 146 3.24 -5.57 -1.62
C THR A 146 1.92 -6.31 -1.44
N ALA A 147 1.72 -7.38 -2.20
CA ALA A 147 0.57 -8.27 -2.02
C ALA A 147 0.64 -9.07 -0.70
N LYS A 148 1.86 -9.20 -0.12
CA LYS A 148 2.06 -9.84 1.18
C LYS A 148 1.32 -9.02 2.24
N ALA A 149 0.55 -9.68 3.10
CA ALA A 149 -0.19 -9.05 4.18
C ALA A 149 0.57 -9.08 5.51
N PHE A 150 1.45 -10.06 5.67
CA PHE A 150 2.23 -10.22 6.90
C PHE A 150 3.57 -10.86 6.61
N VAL A 151 4.60 -10.43 7.33
CA VAL A 151 5.97 -10.96 7.26
C VAL A 151 6.47 -11.27 8.67
N ILE A 152 7.15 -12.39 8.82
CA ILE A 152 7.92 -12.75 10.02
C ILE A 152 9.37 -12.92 9.57
N LEU A 153 10.27 -12.13 10.15
CA LEU A 153 11.71 -12.28 9.95
C LEU A 153 12.29 -13.10 11.09
N HIS A 154 13.07 -14.12 10.74
CA HIS A 154 13.79 -15.01 11.66
C HIS A 154 15.29 -14.71 11.57
N LEU A 155 15.90 -14.36 12.70
CA LEU A 155 17.29 -13.92 12.79
C LEU A 155 18.17 -15.07 13.28
N ASP A 156 18.79 -15.81 12.36
CA ASP A 156 19.60 -16.97 12.72
C ASP A 156 20.97 -16.55 13.27
N ASN A 157 21.24 -16.90 14.54
CA ASN A 157 22.46 -16.54 15.25
C ASN A 157 22.76 -15.03 15.18
N CYS A 158 21.82 -14.22 15.66
CA CYS A 158 21.98 -12.77 15.74
C CYS A 158 23.26 -12.40 16.53
N THR A 159 24.15 -11.63 15.90
CA THR A 159 25.44 -11.23 16.47
C THR A 159 25.47 -9.77 16.91
N ASN A 160 24.62 -8.93 16.30
CA ASN A 160 24.56 -7.51 16.61
C ASN A 160 23.16 -6.94 16.39
N ARG A 161 22.77 -6.00 17.26
CA ARG A 161 21.59 -5.14 17.14
C ARG A 161 22.00 -3.73 17.57
N ASP A 162 21.81 -2.78 16.68
CA ASP A 162 22.11 -1.37 16.91
C ASP A 162 20.86 -0.53 16.62
N GLY A 163 20.64 0.50 17.43
CA GLY A 163 19.39 1.26 17.44
C GLY A 163 18.27 0.62 18.25
N ASP A 164 17.11 1.29 18.28
CA ASP A 164 15.94 0.90 19.07
C ASP A 164 14.75 0.66 18.15
N LEU A 165 14.36 -0.61 17.98
CA LEU A 165 13.17 -1.01 17.24
C LEU A 165 12.06 -1.34 18.24
N GLN A 166 10.90 -0.74 18.07
CA GLN A 166 9.75 -0.90 18.96
C GLN A 166 8.49 -1.29 18.19
N VAL A 167 7.56 -1.90 18.92
CA VAL A 167 6.21 -2.15 18.39
C VAL A 167 5.55 -0.83 17.99
N GLY A 168 4.88 -0.83 16.84
CA GLY A 168 4.27 0.34 16.23
C GLY A 168 5.25 1.24 15.47
N ASP A 169 6.50 0.83 15.27
CA ASP A 169 7.39 1.51 14.33
C ASP A 169 6.86 1.29 12.91
N THR A 170 6.81 2.37 12.13
CA THR A 170 6.55 2.29 10.69
C THR A 170 7.89 2.27 9.98
N ILE A 171 8.12 1.25 9.15
CA ILE A 171 9.30 1.14 8.29
C ILE A 171 9.11 2.12 7.13
N LEU A 172 10.04 3.05 7.00
CA LEU A 172 10.08 4.04 5.93
C LEU A 172 11.05 3.64 4.83
N TYR A 173 12.04 2.81 5.17
CA TYR A 173 12.99 2.26 4.21
C TYR A 173 13.73 1.07 4.80
N GLU A 174 14.20 0.18 3.94
CA GLU A 174 15.05 -0.94 4.29
C GLU A 174 16.24 -1.09 3.34
N GLU A 175 17.37 -1.50 3.89
CA GLU A 175 18.60 -1.78 3.13
C GLU A 175 19.21 -3.08 3.66
N THR A 176 19.69 -3.95 2.77
CA THR A 176 20.34 -5.20 3.12
C THR A 176 21.76 -5.25 2.57
N LYS A 177 22.72 -5.77 3.35
CA LYS A 177 24.11 -5.99 2.94
C LYS A 177 24.65 -7.34 3.43
N LEU A 178 25.77 -7.75 2.85
CA LEU A 178 26.62 -8.79 3.42
C LEU A 178 27.84 -8.16 4.09
N ILE A 179 28.05 -8.44 5.38
CA ILE A 179 29.18 -7.96 6.18
C ILE A 179 29.84 -9.17 6.82
N ASP A 180 31.09 -9.45 6.47
CA ASP A 180 31.85 -10.62 6.97
C ASP A 180 31.08 -11.95 6.82
N ASP A 181 30.49 -12.16 5.63
CA ASP A 181 29.64 -13.31 5.28
C ASP A 181 28.34 -13.45 6.10
N GLN A 182 27.96 -12.43 6.87
CA GLN A 182 26.69 -12.34 7.59
C GLN A 182 25.71 -11.41 6.88
N VAL A 183 24.42 -11.68 7.04
CA VAL A 183 23.35 -10.81 6.53
C VAL A 183 23.14 -9.68 7.53
N ALA A 184 23.27 -8.44 7.04
CA ALA A 184 22.93 -7.24 7.78
C ALA A 184 21.68 -6.60 7.15
N LEU A 185 20.69 -6.29 7.97
CA LEU A 185 19.46 -5.61 7.59
C LEU A 185 19.33 -4.32 8.39
N ARG A 186 19.05 -3.22 7.69
CA ARG A 186 18.77 -1.92 8.27
C ARG A 186 17.35 -1.53 7.97
N PHE A 187 16.66 -1.05 8.99
CA PHE A 187 15.42 -0.29 8.86
C PHE A 187 15.69 1.17 9.19
N ILE A 188 15.14 2.04 8.35
CA ILE A 188 14.82 3.41 8.73
C ILE A 188 13.34 3.41 9.12
N THR A 189 13.04 3.79 10.35
CA THR A 189 11.68 3.91 10.85
C THR A 189 11.32 5.36 11.09
N ASN A 190 10.05 5.61 11.42
CA ASN A 190 9.61 6.93 11.90
C ASN A 190 10.31 7.42 13.18
N ARG A 191 11.04 6.56 13.90
CA ARG A 191 11.78 6.92 15.13
C ARG A 191 13.30 6.97 14.95
N GLY A 192 13.86 6.39 13.89
CA GLY A 192 15.30 6.42 13.64
C GLY A 192 15.81 5.22 12.85
N GLU A 193 17.09 4.88 13.05
CA GLU A 193 17.71 3.71 12.45
C GLU A 193 17.71 2.53 13.41
N PHE A 194 17.40 1.36 12.88
CA PHE A 194 17.67 0.08 13.50
C PHE A 194 18.49 -0.78 12.54
N THR A 195 19.54 -1.44 13.02
CA THR A 195 20.35 -2.35 12.23
C THR A 195 20.53 -3.67 12.98
N VAL A 196 20.30 -4.78 12.29
CA VAL A 196 20.55 -6.13 12.81
C VAL A 196 21.55 -6.85 11.92
N GLN A 197 22.41 -7.66 12.52
CA GLN A 197 23.32 -8.57 11.84
C GLN A 197 23.13 -9.97 12.38
N ALA A 198 23.00 -10.94 11.47
CA ALA A 198 22.76 -12.35 11.77
C ALA A 198 23.50 -13.23 10.75
N ALA A 199 23.80 -14.47 11.11
CA ALA A 199 24.42 -15.41 10.17
C ALA A 199 23.56 -15.60 8.91
N GLN A 200 22.24 -15.63 9.11
CA GLN A 200 21.24 -15.63 8.05
C GLN A 200 19.99 -14.92 8.55
N ILE A 201 19.23 -14.33 7.63
CA ILE A 201 17.86 -13.88 7.89
C ILE A 201 16.95 -14.68 6.97
N VAL A 202 15.94 -15.30 7.55
CA VAL A 202 14.91 -16.06 6.83
C VAL A 202 13.61 -15.29 6.97
N ALA A 203 12.76 -15.34 5.95
CA ALA A 203 11.42 -14.78 6.04
C ALA A 203 10.35 -15.86 5.87
N ASP A 204 9.30 -15.76 6.66
CA ASP A 204 7.99 -16.27 6.30
C ASP A 204 7.07 -15.11 5.98
N PHE A 205 6.18 -15.28 5.00
CA PHE A 205 5.22 -14.27 4.64
C PHE A 205 3.90 -14.91 4.24
N TYR A 206 2.84 -14.13 4.39
CA TYR A 206 1.47 -14.61 4.29
C TYR A 206 0.58 -13.59 3.60
N TYR A 207 -0.52 -14.07 3.04
CA TYR A 207 -1.49 -13.32 2.27
C TYR A 207 -2.84 -13.30 2.98
N ARG A 208 -3.68 -12.33 2.65
CA ARG A 208 -5.07 -12.33 3.07
C ARG A 208 -5.85 -13.38 2.28
N PRO A 209 -6.74 -14.16 2.93
CA PRO A 209 -7.71 -14.99 2.22
C PRO A 209 -8.63 -14.13 1.35
N MET A 210 -9.07 -14.65 0.21
CA MET A 210 -10.04 -13.97 -0.68
C MET A 210 -11.28 -13.46 0.08
N ALA A 211 -11.86 -14.33 0.93
CA ALA A 211 -13.02 -13.99 1.74
C ALA A 211 -12.78 -12.74 2.62
N TYR A 212 -11.55 -12.50 3.08
CA TYR A 212 -11.23 -11.30 3.85
C TYR A 212 -11.33 -10.03 2.99
N HIS A 213 -10.79 -10.06 1.77
CA HIS A 213 -10.88 -8.95 0.83
C HIS A 213 -12.34 -8.61 0.49
N GLU A 214 -13.17 -9.62 0.25
CA GLU A 214 -14.59 -9.42 -0.05
C GLU A 214 -15.34 -8.75 1.11
N LEU A 215 -15.05 -9.13 2.35
CA LEU A 215 -15.70 -8.55 3.52
C LEU A 215 -15.29 -7.10 3.79
N VAL A 216 -14.02 -6.77 3.55
CA VAL A 216 -13.52 -5.40 3.65
C VAL A 216 -14.11 -4.54 2.52
N ALA A 217 -14.08 -5.01 1.28
CA ALA A 217 -14.59 -4.28 0.12
C ALA A 217 -16.09 -3.99 0.21
N ASN A 218 -16.86 -4.89 0.82
CA ASN A 218 -18.30 -4.72 1.03
C ASN A 218 -18.65 -3.98 2.34
N GLU A 219 -17.66 -3.54 3.12
CA GLU A 219 -17.84 -2.88 4.43
C GLU A 219 -18.66 -3.69 5.45
N VAL A 220 -18.75 -5.01 5.28
CA VAL A 220 -19.59 -5.90 6.13
C VAL A 220 -18.78 -6.70 7.14
N LEU A 221 -17.45 -6.60 7.13
CA LEU A 221 -16.59 -7.32 8.09
C LEU A 221 -17.08 -7.26 9.55
N PRO A 222 -17.57 -6.11 10.08
CA PRO A 222 -18.08 -6.02 11.46
C PRO A 222 -19.34 -6.87 11.75
N ASP A 223 -20.10 -7.25 10.71
CA ASP A 223 -21.38 -7.96 10.81
C ASP A 223 -21.25 -9.47 10.54
N VAL A 224 -20.03 -9.95 10.23
CA VAL A 224 -19.79 -11.36 9.90
C VAL A 224 -19.31 -12.15 11.11
N SER A 225 -20.00 -13.25 11.39
CA SER A 225 -19.57 -14.19 12.42
C SER A 225 -18.36 -15.00 11.96
N ALA A 226 -17.52 -15.42 12.92
CA ALA A 226 -16.43 -16.38 12.68
C ALA A 226 -16.88 -17.58 11.86
N GLN A 227 -18.08 -18.09 12.15
CA GLN A 227 -18.65 -19.25 11.48
C GLN A 227 -18.92 -19.00 10.00
N THR A 228 -19.48 -17.84 9.68
CA THR A 228 -19.77 -17.45 8.30
C THR A 228 -18.46 -17.32 7.53
N PHE A 229 -17.49 -16.59 8.09
CA PHE A 229 -16.19 -16.41 7.45
C PHE A 229 -15.48 -17.74 7.15
N ILE A 230 -15.41 -18.64 8.12
CA ILE A 230 -14.79 -19.97 7.96
C ILE A 230 -15.44 -20.76 6.82
N ASN A 231 -16.76 -20.62 6.63
CA ASN A 231 -17.46 -21.34 5.55
C ASN A 231 -17.11 -20.82 4.15
N GLU A 232 -16.72 -19.54 4.04
CA GLU A 232 -16.29 -18.90 2.79
C GLU A 232 -14.79 -19.14 2.49
N LEU A 233 -14.02 -19.70 3.43
CA LEU A 233 -12.62 -20.05 3.18
C LEU A 233 -12.50 -21.18 2.15
N ASP A 234 -11.53 -21.03 1.24
CA ASP A 234 -11.15 -22.06 0.27
C ASP A 234 -10.47 -23.23 1.00
N LYS A 235 -11.18 -24.36 1.07
CA LYS A 235 -10.76 -25.58 1.76
C LYS A 235 -9.54 -26.26 1.12
N THR A 236 -9.10 -25.81 -0.05
CA THR A 236 -7.89 -26.31 -0.72
C THR A 236 -6.62 -25.60 -0.29
N LEU A 237 -6.74 -24.47 0.42
CA LEU A 237 -5.62 -23.67 0.87
C LEU A 237 -5.19 -24.04 2.29
N GLU A 238 -3.94 -23.72 2.59
CA GLU A 238 -3.38 -23.79 3.94
C GLU A 238 -3.58 -22.44 4.65
N TYR A 239 -3.96 -22.50 5.92
CA TYR A 239 -4.22 -21.32 6.73
C TYR A 239 -3.33 -21.28 7.96
N VAL A 240 -3.01 -20.08 8.41
CA VAL A 240 -2.29 -19.80 9.65
C VAL A 240 -3.02 -18.72 10.42
N VAL A 241 -3.09 -18.87 11.74
CA VAL A 241 -3.47 -17.77 12.64
C VAL A 241 -2.20 -17.14 13.20
N ILE A 242 -2.00 -15.85 12.96
CA ILE A 242 -0.86 -15.09 13.50
C ILE A 242 -1.38 -14.15 14.58
N ALA A 243 -1.08 -14.48 15.84
CA ALA A 243 -1.61 -13.76 16.99
C ALA A 243 -0.67 -13.85 18.18
N ASN A 244 -0.44 -12.73 18.85
CA ASN A 244 0.28 -12.68 20.13
C ASN A 244 1.59 -13.47 20.15
N ASN A 245 2.43 -13.32 19.12
CA ASN A 245 3.73 -13.96 18.86
C ASN A 245 3.71 -15.41 18.38
N LEU A 246 2.51 -15.93 18.14
CA LEU A 246 2.29 -17.27 17.67
C LEU A 246 1.95 -17.22 16.19
N ALA A 247 2.58 -18.09 15.42
CA ALA A 247 2.09 -18.52 14.11
C ALA A 247 1.55 -19.93 14.30
N LEU A 248 0.24 -20.11 14.15
CA LEU A 248 -0.49 -21.35 14.40
C LEU A 248 -1.00 -21.92 13.07
N PRO A 249 -0.28 -22.87 12.44
CA PRO A 249 -0.73 -23.50 11.20
C PRO A 249 -1.99 -24.33 11.46
N ILE A 250 -3.09 -23.96 10.81
CA ILE A 250 -4.39 -24.55 11.05
C ILE A 250 -4.50 -25.89 10.30
N THR A 251 -4.75 -26.96 11.04
CA THR A 251 -4.97 -28.30 10.48
C THR A 251 -6.43 -28.54 10.10
N SER A 252 -7.36 -27.89 10.81
CA SER A 252 -8.78 -27.96 10.49
C SER A 252 -9.54 -26.78 11.09
N PHE A 253 -10.58 -26.32 10.41
CA PHE A 253 -11.56 -25.40 10.98
C PHE A 253 -12.78 -26.16 11.50
N VAL A 254 -13.37 -25.68 12.58
CA VAL A 254 -14.56 -26.25 13.22
C VAL A 254 -15.74 -25.30 13.01
N VAL A 255 -16.79 -25.84 12.40
CA VAL A 255 -17.96 -25.05 11.97
C VAL A 255 -19.17 -25.15 12.91
N GLN A 256 -18.99 -25.75 14.08
CA GLN A 256 -20.05 -25.93 15.07
C GLN A 256 -19.50 -25.89 16.49
N GLY A 257 -20.15 -25.10 17.35
CA GLY A 257 -19.83 -25.00 18.77
C GLY A 257 -18.92 -23.82 19.09
N ALA A 258 -18.19 -23.94 20.20
CA ALA A 258 -17.28 -22.90 20.67
C ALA A 258 -15.86 -23.06 20.09
N GLU A 259 -15.47 -24.27 19.69
CA GLU A 259 -14.20 -24.51 19.00
C GLU A 259 -14.28 -23.95 17.58
N LEU A 260 -13.23 -23.28 17.15
CA LEU A 260 -13.15 -22.57 15.86
C LEU A 260 -12.12 -23.21 14.93
N ALA A 261 -11.00 -23.71 15.47
CA ALA A 261 -9.94 -24.32 14.68
C ALA A 261 -9.05 -25.25 15.50
N GLN A 262 -8.35 -26.16 14.83
CA GLN A 262 -7.34 -27.05 15.39
C GLN A 262 -6.00 -26.82 14.72
N PHE A 263 -4.92 -27.07 15.45
CA PHE A 263 -3.55 -27.06 14.94
C PHE A 263 -2.72 -28.11 15.67
N ASP A 264 -1.49 -28.38 15.22
CA ASP A 264 -0.64 -29.35 15.91
C ASP A 264 -0.27 -28.85 17.32
N GLY A 265 -0.64 -29.63 18.34
CA GLY A 265 -0.42 -29.28 19.75
C GLY A 265 -1.50 -28.42 20.41
N GLY A 266 -2.63 -28.12 19.75
CA GLY A 266 -3.68 -27.31 20.36
C GLY A 266 -4.96 -27.08 19.55
N TYR A 267 -5.81 -26.20 20.07
CA TYR A 267 -7.05 -25.77 19.43
C TYR A 267 -7.42 -24.33 19.81
N ILE A 268 -8.18 -23.67 18.95
CA ILE A 268 -8.69 -22.31 19.12
C ILE A 268 -10.17 -22.38 19.42
N PHE A 269 -10.64 -21.63 20.42
CA PHE A 269 -12.04 -21.60 20.81
C PHE A 269 -12.48 -20.23 21.33
N LYS A 270 -13.77 -19.96 21.21
CA LYS A 270 -14.44 -18.78 21.74
C LYS A 270 -14.89 -19.01 23.18
N GLN A 271 -14.58 -18.08 24.07
CA GLN A 271 -15.10 -18.04 25.43
C GLN A 271 -15.62 -16.64 25.77
N GLY A 272 -16.95 -16.49 25.79
CA GLY A 272 -17.57 -15.18 25.89
C GLY A 272 -17.43 -14.43 24.57
N GLN A 273 -16.80 -13.25 24.60
CA GLN A 273 -16.46 -12.50 23.38
C GLN A 273 -15.06 -12.84 22.87
N ALA A 274 -14.11 -13.09 23.78
CA ALA A 274 -12.73 -13.34 23.45
C ALA A 274 -12.47 -14.73 22.85
N ILE A 275 -11.39 -14.80 22.08
CA ILE A 275 -10.89 -15.99 21.40
C ILE A 275 -9.59 -16.41 22.08
N PHE A 276 -9.48 -17.71 22.37
CA PHE A 276 -8.36 -18.30 23.08
C PHE A 276 -7.73 -19.42 22.25
N ALA A 277 -6.42 -19.54 22.30
CA ALA A 277 -5.69 -20.74 21.89
C ALA A 277 -5.33 -21.55 23.15
N SER A 278 -5.63 -22.85 23.13
CA SER A 278 -5.09 -23.81 24.10
C SER A 278 -3.87 -24.50 23.52
N ILE A 279 -2.70 -24.28 24.12
CA ILE A 279 -1.42 -24.85 23.68
C ILE A 279 -0.81 -25.56 24.87
N ASN A 280 -0.54 -26.87 24.76
CA ASN A 280 0.06 -27.65 25.85
C ASN A 280 -0.67 -27.53 27.22
N ASN A 281 -2.01 -27.40 27.21
CA ASN A 281 -2.87 -27.15 28.36
C ASN A 281 -2.76 -25.76 29.02
N GLU A 282 -2.05 -24.83 28.40
CA GLU A 282 -2.08 -23.43 28.77
C GLU A 282 -3.04 -22.66 27.85
N LEU A 283 -3.66 -21.61 28.39
CA LEU A 283 -4.62 -20.79 27.67
C LEU A 283 -4.01 -19.43 27.38
N TYR A 284 -4.07 -19.05 26.11
CA TYR A 284 -3.59 -17.78 25.60
C TYR A 284 -4.79 -17.06 24.99
N GLU A 285 -5.14 -15.89 25.52
CA GLU A 285 -6.06 -15.00 24.79
C GLU A 285 -5.33 -14.55 23.52
N ILE A 286 -5.96 -14.72 22.36
CA ILE A 286 -5.36 -14.37 21.05
C ILE A 286 -6.10 -13.23 20.37
N ALA A 287 -7.38 -13.03 20.70
CA ALA A 287 -8.15 -11.88 20.26
C ALA A 287 -9.26 -11.55 21.28
N PRO A 288 -9.59 -10.28 21.51
CA PRO A 288 -10.66 -9.89 22.42
C PRO A 288 -12.07 -10.12 21.84
N ASN A 289 -12.20 -10.31 20.52
CA ASN A 289 -13.46 -10.58 19.82
C ASN A 289 -13.24 -11.35 18.50
N GLU A 290 -14.33 -11.82 17.90
CA GLU A 290 -14.28 -12.53 16.60
C GLU A 290 -13.72 -11.66 15.47
N LEU A 291 -14.07 -10.38 15.43
CA LEU A 291 -13.64 -9.47 14.37
C LEU A 291 -12.11 -9.34 14.32
N GLU A 292 -11.48 -9.13 15.47
CA GLU A 292 -10.02 -9.10 15.60
C GLU A 292 -9.38 -10.46 15.34
N TRP A 293 -10.06 -11.56 15.64
CA TRP A 293 -9.57 -12.89 15.28
C TRP A 293 -9.61 -13.14 13.77
N LEU A 294 -10.66 -12.68 13.09
CA LEU A 294 -10.78 -12.80 11.63
C LEU A 294 -9.63 -12.08 10.90
N SER A 295 -9.21 -10.91 11.40
CA SER A 295 -8.04 -10.18 10.88
C SER A 295 -6.70 -10.82 11.24
N GLN A 296 -6.68 -11.95 11.94
CA GLN A 296 -5.47 -12.72 12.26
C GLN A 296 -5.37 -14.01 11.43
N ILE A 297 -6.33 -14.31 10.55
CA ILE A 297 -6.30 -15.47 9.65
C ILE A 297 -5.61 -15.08 8.33
N TYR A 298 -4.57 -15.83 7.99
CA TYR A 298 -3.79 -15.66 6.76
C TYR A 298 -3.64 -16.99 6.02
N THR A 299 -3.18 -16.93 4.78
CA THR A 299 -2.82 -18.10 3.96
C THR A 299 -1.40 -17.97 3.39
N THR A 300 -0.77 -19.09 3.09
CA THR A 300 0.54 -19.15 2.43
C THR A 300 0.45 -18.98 0.91
N THR A 301 -0.77 -18.98 0.36
CA THR A 301 -1.01 -18.90 -1.09
C THR A 301 -1.61 -17.56 -1.47
N TYR A 302 -0.95 -16.85 -2.39
CA TYR A 302 -1.54 -15.66 -2.98
C TYR A 302 -2.69 -16.03 -3.90
N VAL A 303 -3.85 -15.43 -3.67
CA VAL A 303 -5.00 -15.48 -4.57
C VAL A 303 -5.30 -14.04 -4.96
N ASP A 304 -5.23 -13.73 -6.25
CA ASP A 304 -5.48 -12.38 -6.75
C ASP A 304 -6.95 -11.99 -6.53
N PRO A 305 -7.25 -11.01 -5.65
CA PRO A 305 -8.61 -10.57 -5.37
C PRO A 305 -9.30 -9.91 -6.57
N TYR A 306 -8.51 -9.51 -7.58
CA TYR A 306 -9.00 -8.87 -8.79
C TYR A 306 -9.16 -9.83 -9.96
N ALA A 307 -8.81 -11.12 -9.81
CA ALA A 307 -8.86 -12.10 -10.89
C ALA A 307 -10.26 -12.22 -11.54
N ILE A 308 -11.33 -12.06 -10.74
CA ILE A 308 -12.71 -12.09 -11.24
C ILE A 308 -12.97 -10.97 -12.26
N PHE A 309 -12.26 -9.85 -12.17
CA PHE A 309 -12.39 -8.73 -13.11
C PHE A 309 -11.78 -9.01 -14.48
N SER A 310 -10.93 -10.03 -14.59
CA SER A 310 -10.37 -10.51 -15.86
C SER A 310 -11.17 -11.66 -16.47
N GLU A 311 -12.19 -12.18 -15.78
CA GLU A 311 -13.05 -13.22 -16.35
C GLU A 311 -14.02 -12.62 -17.40
N PRO A 312 -13.95 -13.07 -18.67
CA PRO A 312 -14.73 -12.48 -19.74
C PRO A 312 -16.23 -12.71 -19.55
N VAL A 313 -17.00 -11.66 -19.76
CA VAL A 313 -18.47 -11.72 -19.78
C VAL A 313 -18.93 -12.26 -21.14
N PRO A 314 -19.87 -13.22 -21.20
CA PRO A 314 -20.41 -13.71 -22.47
C PRO A 314 -20.94 -12.57 -23.35
N SER A 315 -20.64 -12.64 -24.66
CA SER A 315 -20.95 -11.58 -25.63
C SER A 315 -22.43 -11.15 -25.65
N ASP A 316 -23.34 -12.07 -25.40
CA ASP A 316 -24.79 -11.85 -25.35
C ASP A 316 -25.26 -11.19 -24.04
N GLU A 317 -24.46 -11.30 -22.97
CA GLU A 317 -24.73 -10.69 -21.66
C GLU A 317 -24.12 -9.29 -21.52
N LEU A 318 -23.08 -8.97 -22.31
CA LEU A 318 -22.36 -7.68 -22.27
C LEU A 318 -23.28 -6.45 -22.25
N PRO A 319 -24.34 -6.33 -23.08
CA PRO A 319 -25.20 -5.15 -23.04
C PRO A 319 -25.95 -4.98 -21.72
N ALA A 320 -26.33 -6.08 -21.07
CA ALA A 320 -27.01 -6.04 -19.78
C ALA A 320 -26.01 -5.78 -18.65
N ALA A 321 -24.84 -6.41 -18.71
CA ALA A 321 -23.76 -6.27 -17.73
C ALA A 321 -23.27 -4.81 -17.62
N LEU A 322 -23.06 -4.12 -18.74
CA LEU A 322 -22.68 -2.69 -18.78
C LEU A 322 -23.71 -1.75 -18.12
N ARG A 323 -24.96 -2.19 -17.97
CA ARG A 323 -26.06 -1.41 -17.36
C ARG A 323 -26.51 -2.01 -16.04
N SER A 324 -25.72 -2.91 -15.47
CA SER A 324 -26.01 -3.53 -14.19
C SER A 324 -25.94 -2.50 -13.07
N THR A 325 -26.56 -2.81 -11.94
CA THR A 325 -26.30 -2.12 -10.67
C THR A 325 -25.15 -2.76 -9.89
N ASP A 326 -24.65 -3.90 -10.36
CA ASP A 326 -23.49 -4.60 -9.83
C ASP A 326 -22.22 -4.02 -10.47
N LEU A 327 -21.47 -3.23 -9.69
CA LEU A 327 -20.23 -2.60 -10.13
C LEU A 327 -19.20 -3.61 -10.63
N SER A 328 -19.09 -4.76 -9.96
CA SER A 328 -18.15 -5.81 -10.34
C SER A 328 -18.46 -6.37 -11.73
N LEU A 329 -19.75 -6.55 -12.03
CA LEU A 329 -20.21 -6.99 -13.35
C LEU A 329 -19.99 -5.91 -14.43
N ILE A 330 -20.17 -4.63 -14.09
CA ILE A 330 -19.88 -3.51 -15.00
C ILE A 330 -18.39 -3.48 -15.36
N VAL A 331 -17.51 -3.58 -14.36
CA VAL A 331 -16.05 -3.57 -14.56
C VAL A 331 -15.63 -4.75 -15.43
N ARG A 332 -16.12 -5.96 -15.15
CA ARG A 332 -15.86 -7.14 -15.99
C ARG A 332 -16.29 -6.95 -17.44
N ALA A 333 -17.46 -6.34 -17.67
CA ALA A 333 -17.96 -6.09 -19.01
C ALA A 333 -17.06 -5.12 -19.77
N TRP A 334 -16.59 -4.05 -19.12
CA TRP A 334 -15.63 -3.13 -19.71
C TRP A 334 -14.27 -3.77 -19.98
N ASN A 335 -13.73 -4.57 -19.05
CA ASN A 335 -12.48 -5.31 -19.24
C ASN A 335 -12.59 -6.30 -20.41
N THR A 336 -13.71 -7.00 -20.54
CA THR A 336 -13.99 -7.91 -21.66
C THR A 336 -13.93 -7.17 -23.00
N LEU A 337 -14.55 -5.98 -23.08
CA LEU A 337 -14.53 -5.14 -24.27
C LEU A 337 -13.15 -4.54 -24.55
N TYR A 338 -12.41 -4.18 -23.50
CA TYR A 338 -11.07 -3.65 -23.59
C TYR A 338 -10.10 -4.67 -24.19
N GLU A 339 -10.14 -5.92 -23.71
CA GLU A 339 -9.28 -7.01 -24.17
C GLU A 339 -9.70 -7.56 -25.54
N ASN A 340 -11.02 -7.70 -25.79
CA ASN A 340 -11.57 -8.31 -27.00
C ASN A 340 -12.63 -7.43 -27.69
N PRO A 341 -12.24 -6.27 -28.26
CA PRO A 341 -13.22 -5.31 -28.80
C PRO A 341 -13.85 -5.71 -30.14
N THR A 342 -13.23 -6.64 -30.87
CA THR A 342 -13.64 -6.99 -32.24
C THR A 342 -15.03 -7.62 -32.25
N GLY A 343 -15.94 -7.09 -33.07
CA GLY A 343 -17.34 -7.54 -33.13
C GLY A 343 -18.26 -6.88 -32.10
N HIS A 344 -17.73 -5.98 -31.26
CA HIS A 344 -18.48 -5.22 -30.26
C HIS A 344 -18.47 -3.71 -30.51
N GLU A 345 -18.03 -3.25 -31.67
CA GLU A 345 -17.78 -1.83 -31.97
C GLU A 345 -19.02 -0.96 -31.75
N THR A 346 -20.19 -1.44 -32.18
CA THR A 346 -21.47 -0.73 -31.99
C THR A 346 -21.84 -0.63 -30.51
N LEU A 347 -21.60 -1.70 -29.74
CA LEU A 347 -21.88 -1.73 -28.31
C LEU A 347 -20.95 -0.78 -27.55
N ILE A 348 -19.65 -0.81 -27.85
CA ILE A 348 -18.63 0.07 -27.26
C ILE A 348 -19.00 1.54 -27.47
N ASN A 349 -19.28 1.95 -28.72
CA ASN A 349 -19.63 3.33 -29.03
C ASN A 349 -20.89 3.80 -28.29
N LYS A 350 -21.90 2.92 -28.15
CA LYS A 350 -23.12 3.22 -27.41
C LYS A 350 -22.86 3.32 -25.90
N ALA A 351 -22.10 2.39 -25.35
CA ALA A 351 -21.78 2.33 -23.92
C ALA A 351 -20.95 3.53 -23.47
N LEU A 352 -19.98 3.98 -24.28
CA LEU A 352 -19.18 5.18 -24.00
C LEU A 352 -20.03 6.45 -23.93
N ILE A 353 -21.02 6.58 -24.81
CA ILE A 353 -21.97 7.72 -24.79
C ILE A 353 -22.82 7.65 -23.51
N GLU A 354 -23.38 6.49 -23.19
CA GLU A 354 -24.20 6.29 -21.98
C GLU A 354 -23.40 6.54 -20.68
N LEU A 355 -22.12 6.16 -20.66
CA LEU A 355 -21.21 6.44 -19.54
C LEU A 355 -20.93 7.94 -19.41
N ALA A 356 -20.66 8.63 -20.52
CA ALA A 356 -20.44 10.08 -20.54
C ALA A 356 -21.68 10.90 -20.13
N GLU A 357 -22.89 10.37 -20.37
CA GLU A 357 -24.14 11.02 -19.96
C GLU A 357 -24.37 11.00 -18.43
N ASN A 358 -23.69 10.11 -17.69
CA ASN A 358 -23.85 9.92 -16.24
C ASN A 358 -22.54 10.14 -15.46
N VAL A 359 -21.71 11.07 -15.92
CA VAL A 359 -20.42 11.39 -15.32
C VAL A 359 -20.58 11.93 -13.89
N ASP A 360 -19.91 11.26 -12.95
CA ASP A 360 -19.39 11.83 -11.72
C ASP A 360 -17.85 11.88 -11.79
N ASN A 361 -17.19 12.46 -10.78
CA ASN A 361 -15.73 12.64 -10.80
C ASN A 361 -14.94 11.32 -10.94
N GLU A 362 -15.49 10.19 -10.49
CA GLU A 362 -14.82 8.88 -10.56
C GLU A 362 -14.98 8.23 -11.94
N ASN A 363 -16.16 8.39 -12.58
CA ASN A 363 -16.42 7.89 -13.93
C ASN A 363 -15.60 8.61 -15.03
N ASN A 364 -15.14 9.84 -14.78
CA ASN A 364 -14.33 10.61 -15.74
C ASN A 364 -12.98 9.96 -16.08
N VAL A 365 -12.24 9.50 -15.06
CA VAL A 365 -10.90 8.91 -15.27
C VAL A 365 -11.01 7.58 -16.02
N MET A 366 -12.01 6.76 -15.70
CA MET A 366 -12.30 5.53 -16.43
C MET A 366 -12.68 5.80 -17.88
N LEU A 367 -13.52 6.82 -18.14
CA LEU A 367 -13.92 7.20 -19.48
C LEU A 367 -12.71 7.58 -20.35
N ASP A 368 -11.77 8.37 -19.83
CA ASP A 368 -10.56 8.77 -20.56
C ASP A 368 -9.71 7.58 -20.99
N VAL A 369 -9.51 6.61 -20.09
CA VAL A 369 -8.72 5.40 -20.36
C VAL A 369 -9.36 4.57 -21.48
N TYR A 370 -10.67 4.31 -21.39
CA TYR A 370 -11.38 3.53 -22.41
C TYR A 370 -11.46 4.27 -23.75
N VAL A 371 -11.71 5.59 -23.72
CA VAL A 371 -11.77 6.41 -24.93
C VAL A 371 -10.42 6.41 -25.65
N ALA A 372 -9.32 6.63 -24.93
CA ALA A 372 -7.99 6.63 -25.52
C ALA A 372 -7.65 5.27 -26.15
N HIS A 373 -7.95 4.17 -25.45
CA HIS A 373 -7.71 2.81 -25.96
C HIS A 373 -8.52 2.50 -27.22
N PHE A 374 -9.84 2.72 -27.18
CA PHE A 374 -10.70 2.40 -28.33
C PHE A 374 -10.50 3.35 -29.50
N ASP A 375 -10.06 4.60 -29.27
CA ASP A 375 -9.68 5.51 -30.36
C ASP A 375 -8.40 5.05 -31.05
N ALA A 376 -7.40 4.62 -30.27
CA ALA A 376 -6.15 4.06 -30.81
C ALA A 376 -6.40 2.82 -31.68
N LEU A 377 -7.42 2.02 -31.34
CA LEU A 377 -7.87 0.88 -32.13
C LEU A 377 -8.78 1.25 -33.32
N GLY A 378 -9.14 2.52 -33.49
CA GLY A 378 -9.99 3.00 -34.57
C GLY A 378 -11.47 2.59 -34.44
N ILE A 379 -11.91 2.22 -33.23
CA ILE A 379 -13.27 1.77 -32.96
C ILE A 379 -14.23 2.94 -32.76
N ILE A 380 -13.74 4.08 -32.23
CA ILE A 380 -14.58 5.23 -31.91
C ILE A 380 -15.03 5.96 -33.18
N THR A 381 -16.34 6.08 -33.35
CA THR A 381 -16.97 6.79 -34.46
C THR A 381 -16.96 8.31 -34.26
N ASN A 382 -17.08 9.07 -35.36
CA ASN A 382 -17.17 10.53 -35.29
C ASN A 382 -18.37 11.00 -34.44
N ASP A 383 -19.49 10.29 -34.49
CA ASP A 383 -20.68 10.61 -33.69
C ASP A 383 -20.39 10.46 -32.19
N THR A 384 -19.67 9.39 -31.80
CA THR A 384 -19.21 9.20 -30.42
C THR A 384 -18.20 10.27 -30.01
N LYS A 385 -17.24 10.65 -30.86
CA LYS A 385 -16.30 11.76 -30.55
C LYS A 385 -17.04 13.07 -30.31
N MET A 386 -18.05 13.37 -31.13
CA MET A 386 -18.87 14.57 -30.98
C MET A 386 -19.74 14.55 -29.71
N ALA A 387 -20.20 13.37 -29.28
CA ALA A 387 -20.92 13.20 -28.04
C ALA A 387 -20.00 13.41 -26.82
N LEU A 388 -18.80 12.82 -26.84
CA LEU A 388 -17.82 12.89 -25.76
C LEU A 388 -17.21 14.29 -25.59
N ALA A 389 -17.01 15.05 -26.67
CA ALA A 389 -16.48 16.42 -26.63
C ALA A 389 -17.35 17.45 -25.89
N LYS A 390 -18.51 17.05 -25.38
CA LYS A 390 -19.35 17.88 -24.50
C LYS A 390 -19.01 17.69 -23.02
N TYR A 391 -18.19 16.69 -22.70
CA TYR A 391 -17.94 16.19 -21.34
C TYR A 391 -16.44 16.11 -21.01
N LEU A 392 -15.59 15.96 -22.03
CA LEU A 392 -14.16 16.25 -22.00
C LEU A 392 -13.92 17.73 -22.34
#